data_AF-A0A1C3ENE8-F1
#
_entry.id   AF-A0A1C3ENE8-F1
#
_cell.length_a   1.000
_cell.length_b   1.000
_cell.length_c   1.000
_cell.angle_alpha   90.00
_cell.angle_beta   90.00
_cell.angle_gamma   90.00
#
_symmetry.space_group_name_H-M   'P 1'
#
loop_
_entity.id
_entity.type
_entity.pdbx_description
1 polymer ?
#
loop_
_entity_poly.entity_id
_entity_poly.type
_entity_poly.pdbx_seq_one_letter_code
_entity_poly.pdbx_strand_id
1 'polypeptide(L)'
;MSQRTVRLSSFEEYLASEDDSLQVRAFEEQERELRRSRFPHTVTLQLSFAELDYANRWCWQHFGPADGNCLQYYSDYPACDLAGAHSHKGKWIWYWLVKTEYNFGFCEWCFFELSDQNRFLASVSEIHWGEKYT
;
A
#
# COMPACT_ATOMS: atom_id res chain seq x y z
N MET A 1 1.52 18.41 -16.23
CA MET A 1 2.07 17.04 -16.20
C MET A 1 1.97 16.58 -14.77
N SER A 2 1.30 15.48 -14.46
CA SER A 2 1.21 14.97 -13.09
C SER A 2 2.59 14.50 -12.62
N GLN A 3 3.04 14.96 -11.45
CA GLN A 3 4.27 14.49 -10.84
C GLN A 3 4.15 13.00 -10.48
N ARG A 4 5.24 12.25 -10.68
CA ARG A 4 5.30 10.79 -10.45
C ARG A 4 6.66 10.40 -9.88
N THR A 5 6.63 9.64 -8.80
CA THR A 5 7.77 9.12 -8.05
C THR A 5 7.66 7.60 -7.83
N VAL A 6 6.50 7.00 -8.10
CA VAL A 6 6.24 5.57 -7.88
C VAL A 6 7.18 4.66 -8.69
N ARG A 7 7.68 3.63 -8.03
CA ARG A 7 8.54 2.58 -8.59
C ARG A 7 8.14 1.22 -8.05
N LEU A 8 8.13 0.21 -8.91
CA LEU A 8 8.02 -1.18 -8.48
C LEU A 8 9.26 -1.55 -7.66
N SER A 9 9.06 -2.26 -6.56
CA SER A 9 10.13 -2.64 -5.63
C SER A 9 9.84 -4.03 -5.01
N SER A 10 10.64 -4.44 -4.03
CA SER A 10 10.45 -5.69 -3.30
C SER A 10 10.60 -5.49 -1.79
N PHE A 11 10.16 -6.50 -1.02
CA PHE A 11 10.36 -6.51 0.42
C PHE A 11 11.86 -6.65 0.79
N GLU A 12 12.63 -7.37 -0.03
CA GLU A 12 14.08 -7.52 0.13
C GLU A 12 14.80 -6.18 -0.08
N GLU A 13 14.35 -5.36 -1.04
CA GLU A 13 14.88 -4.00 -1.23
C GLU A 13 14.56 -3.10 -0.02
N TYR A 14 13.38 -3.25 0.59
CA TYR A 14 13.03 -2.60 1.85
C TYR A 14 13.90 -3.06 3.05
N LEU A 15 14.22 -4.35 3.13
CA LEU A 15 15.13 -4.85 4.17
C LEU A 15 16.56 -4.36 3.96
N ALA A 16 16.96 -4.11 2.72
CA ALA A 16 18.28 -3.61 2.36
C ALA A 16 18.42 -2.07 2.42
N SER A 17 17.31 -1.32 2.53
CA SER A 17 17.36 0.15 2.48
C SER A 17 17.91 0.80 3.75
N GLU A 18 17.90 0.09 4.88
CA GLU A 18 18.48 0.55 6.15
C GLU A 18 19.29 -0.57 6.84
N ASP A 19 20.24 -0.16 7.67
CA ASP A 19 21.06 -1.07 8.47
C ASP A 19 20.35 -1.45 9.79
N ASP A 20 19.18 -2.07 9.64
CA ASP A 20 18.43 -2.60 10.78
C ASP A 20 19.18 -3.71 11.50
N SER A 21 19.03 -3.73 12.83
CA SER A 21 19.39 -4.91 13.63
C SER A 21 18.64 -6.16 13.16
N LEU A 22 19.26 -7.33 13.34
CA LEU A 22 18.65 -8.62 12.99
C LEU A 22 17.30 -8.85 13.70
N GLN A 23 17.12 -8.32 14.91
CA GLN A 23 15.86 -8.44 15.66
C GLN A 23 14.72 -7.67 14.99
N VAL A 24 15.00 -6.45 14.49
CA VAL A 24 14.02 -5.63 13.77
C VAL A 24 13.64 -6.32 12.46
N ARG A 25 14.62 -6.84 11.70
CA ARG A 25 14.36 -7.57 10.46
C ARG A 25 13.48 -8.80 10.68
N ALA A 26 13.79 -9.60 11.70
CA ALA A 26 13.01 -10.79 12.04
C ALA A 26 11.56 -10.45 12.43
N PHE A 27 11.34 -9.31 13.12
CA PHE A 27 10.01 -8.83 13.45
C PHE A 27 9.22 -8.39 12.20
N GLU A 28 9.84 -7.61 11.31
CA GLU A 28 9.22 -7.19 10.04
C GLU A 28 8.82 -8.39 9.16
N GLU A 29 9.69 -9.40 9.08
CA GLU A 29 9.43 -10.66 8.37
C GLU A 29 8.25 -11.42 8.99
N GLN A 30 8.21 -11.54 10.33
CA GLN A 30 7.13 -12.22 11.02
C GLN A 30 5.78 -11.54 10.79
N GLU A 31 5.72 -10.22 10.91
CA GLU A 31 4.51 -9.43 10.67
C GLU A 31 4.04 -9.55 9.20
N ARG A 32 4.99 -9.61 8.26
CA ARG A 32 4.68 -9.87 6.85
C ARG A 32 4.09 -11.25 6.63
N GLU A 33 4.63 -12.29 7.25
CA GLU A 33 4.08 -13.65 7.14
C GLU A 33 2.65 -13.75 7.70
N LEU A 34 2.34 -13.03 8.78
CA LEU A 34 0.97 -12.94 9.30
C LEU A 34 0.01 -12.34 8.26
N ARG A 35 0.41 -11.28 7.56
CA ARG A 35 -0.36 -10.68 6.46
C ARG A 35 -0.52 -11.67 5.29
N ARG A 36 0.58 -12.31 4.87
CA ARG A 36 0.61 -13.26 3.75
C ARG A 36 -0.19 -14.54 4.00
N SER A 37 -0.34 -14.94 5.27
CA SER A 37 -1.19 -16.09 5.63
C SER A 37 -2.66 -15.91 5.22
N ARG A 38 -3.12 -14.65 5.13
CA ARG A 38 -4.48 -14.29 4.70
C ARG A 38 -4.52 -13.72 3.29
N PHE A 39 -3.50 -12.98 2.89
CA PHE A 39 -3.41 -12.27 1.60
C PHE A 39 -2.08 -12.60 0.92
N PRO A 40 -1.96 -13.77 0.27
CA PRO A 40 -0.66 -14.33 -0.12
C PRO A 40 0.00 -13.63 -1.32
N HIS A 41 -0.76 -12.84 -2.09
CA HIS A 41 -0.27 -12.21 -3.32
C HIS A 41 0.08 -10.75 -3.04
N THR A 42 1.37 -10.38 -3.12
CA THR A 42 1.80 -9.03 -2.72
C THR A 42 2.42 -8.22 -3.86
N VAL A 43 2.30 -6.90 -3.79
CA VAL A 43 3.00 -5.94 -4.66
C VAL A 43 3.63 -4.88 -3.76
N THR A 44 4.95 -4.74 -3.84
CA THR A 44 5.68 -3.71 -3.09
C THR A 44 6.04 -2.57 -4.03
N LEU A 45 5.74 -1.35 -3.62
CA LEU A 45 6.09 -0.14 -4.36
C LEU A 45 6.88 0.80 -3.46
N GLN A 46 7.79 1.57 -4.05
CA GLN A 46 8.30 2.80 -3.46
C GLN A 46 7.50 3.98 -4.02
N LEU A 47 6.97 4.86 -3.18
CA LEU A 47 6.06 5.92 -3.60
C LEU A 47 5.89 7.02 -2.54
N SER A 48 5.33 8.16 -2.95
CA SER A 48 4.93 9.24 -2.03
C SER A 48 3.59 8.96 -1.34
N PHE A 49 3.26 9.70 -0.28
CA PHE A 49 1.93 9.62 0.34
C PHE A 49 0.79 10.00 -0.62
N ALA A 50 1.00 10.98 -1.51
CA ALA A 50 0.00 11.33 -2.52
C ALA A 50 -0.28 10.17 -3.49
N GLU A 51 0.76 9.44 -3.89
CA GLU A 51 0.64 8.25 -4.72
C GLU A 51 0.01 7.07 -3.95
N LEU A 52 0.27 6.96 -2.64
CA LEU A 52 -0.33 5.95 -1.76
C LEU A 52 -1.84 6.15 -1.67
N ASP A 53 -2.28 7.37 -1.44
CA ASP A 53 -3.70 7.71 -1.41
C ASP A 53 -4.36 7.45 -2.76
N TYR A 54 -3.70 7.81 -3.87
CA TYR A 54 -4.20 7.51 -5.21
C TYR A 54 -4.35 6.00 -5.44
N ALA A 55 -3.31 5.21 -5.12
CA ALA A 55 -3.30 3.76 -5.30
C ALA A 55 -4.36 3.09 -4.42
N ASN A 56 -4.54 3.54 -3.18
CA ASN A 56 -5.58 3.03 -2.29
C ASN A 56 -6.98 3.35 -2.82
N ARG A 57 -7.23 4.59 -3.30
CA ARG A 57 -8.50 4.92 -3.96
C ARG A 57 -8.75 4.03 -5.17
N TRP A 58 -7.73 3.80 -5.99
CA TRP A 58 -7.85 2.92 -7.17
C TRP A 58 -8.22 1.49 -6.76
N CYS A 59 -7.56 0.92 -5.76
CA CYS A 59 -7.91 -0.40 -5.23
C CYS A 59 -9.36 -0.45 -4.71
N TRP A 60 -9.79 0.59 -4.00
CA TRP A 60 -11.17 0.73 -3.55
C TRP A 60 -12.19 0.68 -4.70
N GLN A 61 -11.93 1.42 -5.78
CA GLN A 61 -12.82 1.48 -6.94
C GLN A 61 -12.90 0.14 -7.71
N HIS A 62 -11.84 -0.67 -7.68
CA HIS A 62 -11.73 -1.88 -8.50
C HIS A 62 -11.96 -3.18 -7.73
N PHE A 63 -11.70 -3.19 -6.43
CA PHE A 63 -11.73 -4.38 -5.57
C PHE A 63 -12.65 -4.22 -4.34
N GLY A 64 -13.20 -3.03 -4.11
CA GLY A 64 -13.94 -2.71 -2.89
C GLY A 64 -13.01 -2.36 -1.72
N PRO A 65 -13.55 -2.26 -0.49
CA PRO A 65 -12.78 -1.79 0.66
C PRO A 65 -11.63 -2.72 1.04
N ALA A 66 -10.57 -2.15 1.60
CA ALA A 66 -9.50 -2.91 2.26
C ALA A 66 -10.04 -3.59 3.53
N ASP A 67 -9.44 -4.72 3.93
CA ASP A 67 -9.77 -5.40 5.18
C ASP A 67 -9.16 -4.67 6.39
N GLY A 68 -9.92 -4.60 7.49
CA GLY A 68 -9.48 -3.98 8.73
C GLY A 68 -9.93 -2.53 8.89
N ASN A 69 -9.18 -1.76 9.67
CA ASN A 69 -9.55 -0.39 10.03
C ASN A 69 -9.53 0.53 8.81
N CYS A 70 -10.59 1.33 8.68
CA CYS A 70 -10.68 2.30 7.58
C CYS A 70 -9.81 3.52 7.89
N LEU A 71 -8.80 3.75 7.06
CA LEU A 71 -7.93 4.93 7.11
C LEU A 71 -8.30 5.98 6.07
N GLN A 72 -9.36 5.76 5.28
CA GLN A 72 -9.76 6.64 4.18
C GLN A 72 -10.17 8.04 4.65
N TYR A 73 -10.65 8.18 5.89
CA TYR A 73 -10.98 9.49 6.46
C TYR A 73 -9.78 10.46 6.48
N TYR A 74 -8.55 9.93 6.58
CA TYR A 74 -7.32 10.74 6.61
C TYR A 74 -6.66 10.88 5.23
N SER A 75 -7.23 10.27 4.19
CA SER A 75 -6.67 10.26 2.84
C SER A 75 -6.95 11.58 2.14
N ASP A 76 -6.03 12.03 1.28
CA ASP A 76 -6.31 13.11 0.34
C ASP A 76 -7.32 12.70 -0.74
N TYR A 77 -7.56 11.41 -0.92
CA TYR A 77 -8.49 10.88 -1.91
C TYR A 77 -9.46 9.88 -1.25
N PRO A 78 -10.34 10.34 -0.33
CA PRO A 78 -11.20 9.45 0.44
C PRO A 78 -12.14 8.68 -0.49
N ALA A 79 -12.14 7.35 -0.37
CA ALA A 79 -13.04 6.44 -1.06
C ALA A 79 -14.18 5.91 -0.15
N CYS A 80 -14.11 6.18 1.16
CA CYS A 80 -15.15 5.85 2.12
C CYS A 80 -15.80 7.12 2.67
N ASP A 81 -17.13 7.18 2.62
CA ASP A 81 -17.92 8.32 3.10
C ASP A 81 -18.30 8.22 4.59
N LEU A 82 -17.96 7.11 5.25
CA LEU A 82 -18.27 6.92 6.66
C LEU A 82 -17.29 7.71 7.54
N ALA A 83 -17.84 8.57 8.40
CA ALA A 83 -17.06 9.31 9.38
C ALA A 83 -16.78 8.48 10.64
N GLY A 84 -15.67 8.79 11.32
CA GLY A 84 -15.29 8.18 12.59
C GLY A 84 -14.64 6.79 12.45
N ALA A 85 -14.28 6.20 13.60
CA ALA A 85 -13.61 4.90 13.64
C ALA A 85 -14.54 3.76 13.21
N HIS A 86 -14.16 3.05 12.15
CA HIS A 86 -14.88 1.89 11.63
C HIS A 86 -13.92 0.96 10.88
N SER A 87 -14.43 -0.20 10.49
CA SER A 87 -13.66 -1.23 9.78
C SER A 87 -14.47 -1.82 8.64
N HIS A 88 -13.77 -2.39 7.65
CA HIS A 88 -14.37 -3.11 6.54
C HIS A 88 -13.87 -4.55 6.48
N LYS A 89 -14.64 -5.40 5.80
CA LYS A 89 -14.22 -6.74 5.40
C LYS A 89 -13.86 -6.69 3.94
N GLY A 90 -12.57 -6.84 3.66
CA GLY A 90 -12.00 -6.68 2.33
C GLY A 90 -11.29 -7.94 1.85
N LYS A 91 -10.93 -7.94 0.57
CA LYS A 91 -10.11 -9.00 -0.06
C LYS A 91 -8.67 -8.58 -0.29
N TRP A 92 -8.29 -7.41 0.22
CA TRP A 92 -6.95 -6.87 0.14
C TRP A 92 -6.66 -6.00 1.35
N ILE A 93 -5.38 -5.81 1.63
CA ILE A 93 -4.86 -4.90 2.64
C ILE A 93 -3.65 -4.15 2.06
N TRP A 94 -3.19 -3.14 2.76
CA TRP A 94 -1.92 -2.49 2.49
C TRP A 94 -1.19 -2.23 3.80
N TYR A 95 0.13 -2.12 3.72
CA TYR A 95 0.98 -1.88 4.88
C TYR A 95 2.10 -0.92 4.52
N TRP A 96 2.15 0.22 5.21
CA TRP A 96 3.27 1.16 5.11
C TRP A 96 4.48 0.57 5.82
N LEU A 97 5.53 0.33 5.04
CA LEU A 97 6.79 -0.24 5.50
C LEU A 97 7.69 0.93 5.95
N VAL A 98 7.68 1.20 7.25
CA VAL A 98 8.14 2.45 7.89
C VAL A 98 9.68 2.54 7.94
N LYS A 99 10.34 2.95 6.85
CA LYS A 99 11.82 3.09 6.80
C LYS A 99 12.37 4.30 6.04
N THR A 100 11.53 5.26 5.69
CA THR A 100 11.93 6.28 4.71
C THR A 100 11.46 7.67 5.10
N GLU A 101 11.98 8.66 4.39
CA GLU A 101 11.74 10.09 4.61
C GLU A 101 10.25 10.42 4.77
N TYR A 102 9.96 11.52 5.49
CA TYR A 102 8.63 11.90 5.95
C TYR A 102 7.50 11.84 4.89
N ASN A 103 7.80 11.89 3.58
CA ASN A 103 6.80 11.91 2.50
C ASN A 103 6.96 10.82 1.41
N PHE A 104 7.95 9.93 1.49
CA PHE A 104 8.24 8.93 0.45
C PHE A 104 8.70 7.63 1.09
N GLY A 105 8.27 6.48 0.57
CA GLY A 105 8.60 5.19 1.19
C GLY A 105 8.08 3.95 0.55
N PHE A 106 8.24 2.84 1.25
CA PHE A 106 7.80 1.53 0.80
C PHE A 106 6.39 1.24 1.31
N CYS A 107 5.56 0.68 0.45
CA CYS A 107 4.26 0.14 0.83
C CYS A 107 4.06 -1.21 0.14
N GLU A 108 3.52 -2.17 0.89
CA GLU A 108 3.13 -3.47 0.36
C GLU A 108 1.61 -3.55 0.32
N TRP A 109 1.05 -3.81 -0.87
CA TRP A 109 -0.34 -4.23 -1.02
C TRP A 109 -0.40 -5.75 -1.04
N CYS A 110 -1.32 -6.32 -0.27
CA CYS A 110 -1.52 -7.76 -0.20
C CYS A 110 -2.95 -8.10 -0.63
N PHE A 111 -3.09 -9.05 -1.54
CA PHE A 111 -4.36 -9.47 -2.13
C PHE A 111 -4.65 -10.93 -1.80
N PHE A 112 -5.94 -11.22 -1.65
CA PHE A 112 -6.43 -12.58 -1.50
C PHE A 112 -6.37 -13.35 -2.83
N GLU A 113 -6.74 -12.69 -3.93
CA GLU A 113 -6.79 -13.27 -5.27
C GLU A 113 -5.58 -12.85 -6.12
N LEU A 114 -4.98 -13.81 -6.83
CA LEU A 114 -3.90 -13.55 -7.78
C LEU A 114 -4.34 -12.60 -8.92
N SER A 115 -5.60 -12.67 -9.33
CA SER A 115 -6.15 -11.80 -10.37
C SER A 115 -6.16 -10.33 -9.96
N ASP A 116 -6.42 -10.04 -8.68
CA ASP A 116 -6.46 -8.66 -8.19
C ASP A 116 -5.05 -8.08 -8.09
N GLN A 117 -4.09 -8.90 -7.62
CA GLN A 117 -2.67 -8.55 -7.67
C GLN A 117 -2.21 -8.21 -9.11
N ASN A 118 -2.56 -9.05 -10.10
CA ASN A 118 -2.19 -8.81 -11.49
C ASN A 118 -2.80 -7.52 -12.05
N ARG A 119 -4.06 -7.23 -11.70
CA ARG A 119 -4.74 -5.99 -12.11
C ARG A 119 -4.08 -4.76 -11.49
N PHE A 120 -3.74 -4.81 -10.20
CA PHE A 120 -3.02 -3.73 -9.53
C PHE A 120 -1.62 -3.52 -10.10
N LEU A 121 -0.89 -4.61 -10.36
CA LEU A 121 0.44 -4.52 -10.97
C LEU A 121 0.38 -3.85 -12.35
N ALA A 122 -0.64 -4.14 -13.15
CA ALA A 122 -0.85 -3.51 -14.45
C ALA A 122 -1.17 -2.01 -14.35
N SER A 123 -1.76 -1.53 -13.25
CA SER A 123 -2.07 -0.11 -13.05
C SER A 123 -0.91 0.72 -12.49
N VAL A 124 0.24 0.12 -12.15
CA VAL A 124 1.38 0.84 -11.53
C VAL A 124 1.90 1.99 -12.40
N SER A 125 1.83 1.87 -13.73
CA SER A 125 2.21 2.95 -14.66
C SER A 125 1.26 4.15 -14.61
N GLU A 126 0.03 3.95 -14.12
CA GLU A 126 -1.02 4.98 -14.03
C GLU A 126 -1.03 5.68 -12.68
N ILE A 127 -0.30 5.17 -11.67
CA ILE A 127 -0.19 5.82 -10.37
C ILE A 127 0.62 7.11 -10.51
N HIS A 128 0.05 8.21 -10.03
CA HIS A 128 0.65 9.54 -9.96
C HIS A 128 0.15 10.26 -8.70
N TRP A 129 0.62 11.49 -8.45
CA TRP A 129 0.21 12.28 -7.27
C TRP A 129 -1.30 12.65 -7.26
N GLY A 130 -2.09 12.16 -8.22
CA GLY A 130 -3.51 12.46 -8.39
C GLY A 130 -3.80 13.86 -8.90
N GLU A 131 -5.07 14.23 -8.84
CA GLU A 131 -5.65 15.46 -9.40
C GLU A 131 -5.40 16.70 -8.51
N LYS A 132 -5.09 16.52 -7.22
CA LYS A 132 -4.87 17.64 -6.28
C LYS A 132 -3.53 18.35 -6.46
N TYR A 133 -2.58 17.72 -7.16
CA TYR A 133 -1.20 18.21 -7.30
C TYR A 133 -0.82 18.48 -8.79
N THR A 134 -1.82 18.74 -9.63
CA THR A 134 -1.64 19.07 -11.06
C THR A 134 -1.51 20.56 -11.34
#